data_AF-A0A2E6MPD7-F1
#
_entry.id   AF-A0A2E6MPD7-F1
#
_cell.length_a   1.000
_cell.length_b   1.000
_cell.length_c   1.000
_cell.angle_alpha   90.00
_cell.angle_beta   90.00
_cell.angle_gamma   90.00
#
_symmetry.space_group_name_H-M   'P 1'
#
loop_
_entity.id
_entity.type
_entity.pdbx_description
1 polymer ?
#
loop_
_entity_poly.entity_id
_entity_poly.type
_entity_poly.pdbx_seq_one_letter_code
_entity_poly.pdbx_strand_id
1 'polypeptide(L)'
;MAMDMDAKGAFDEWSDEERKELNFWLLNRYASSVAGSRDAKEWAVVSTNEYYNKNWNILGTRHPKLQWQLLCATHNASRKSRQHVWQGMKQKGGDVKVVKWLKEMFPNMKEDEVNLLATISTKAELKQYAEDHGLDKKDVKL
;
A
#
# COMPACT_ATOMS: atom_id res chain seq x y z
N MET A 1 0.63 -11.50 16.30
CA MET A 1 -0.75 -10.95 16.33
C MET A 1 -1.76 -12.10 16.45
N ALA A 2 -3.01 -11.88 16.88
CA ALA A 2 -4.03 -12.95 16.99
C ALA A 2 -4.19 -13.76 15.68
N MET A 3 -4.07 -13.08 14.54
CA MET A 3 -3.98 -13.66 13.21
C MET A 3 -2.89 -14.75 13.09
N ASP A 4 -1.67 -14.50 13.56
CA ASP A 4 -0.55 -15.45 13.45
C ASP A 4 -0.74 -16.70 14.33
N MET A 5 -1.58 -16.59 15.36
CA MET A 5 -1.85 -17.67 16.30
C MET A 5 -3.04 -18.55 15.88
N ASP A 6 -3.54 -18.36 14.65
CA ASP A 6 -4.73 -19.05 14.13
C ASP A 6 -5.99 -18.83 14.98
N ALA A 7 -6.13 -17.63 15.59
CA ALA A 7 -7.26 -17.29 16.45
C ALA A 7 -8.54 -16.98 15.65
N LYS A 8 -9.04 -17.98 14.92
CA LYS A 8 -10.25 -17.88 14.07
C LYS A 8 -11.51 -17.51 14.87
N GLY A 9 -11.59 -17.95 16.13
CA GLY A 9 -12.70 -17.68 17.05
C GLY A 9 -12.74 -16.25 17.59
N ALA A 10 -11.63 -15.51 17.54
CA ALA A 10 -11.54 -14.16 18.09
C ALA A 10 -12.59 -13.21 17.47
N PHE A 11 -12.96 -13.43 16.20
CA PHE A 11 -14.00 -12.64 15.56
C PHE A 11 -15.35 -12.72 16.28
N ASP A 12 -15.72 -13.90 16.82
CA ASP A 12 -16.97 -14.10 17.54
C ASP A 12 -16.94 -13.50 18.96
N GLU A 13 -15.75 -13.41 19.54
CA GLU A 13 -15.51 -12.86 20.88
C GLU A 13 -15.53 -11.32 20.89
N TRP A 14 -15.16 -10.68 19.77
CA TRP A 14 -15.13 -9.23 19.64
C TRP A 14 -16.52 -8.60 19.55
N SER A 15 -16.66 -7.41 20.14
CA SER A 15 -17.85 -6.58 19.97
C SER A 15 -17.97 -6.04 18.54
N ASP A 16 -19.14 -5.52 18.17
CA ASP A 16 -19.34 -4.92 16.84
C ASP A 16 -18.51 -3.64 16.64
N GLU A 17 -18.16 -2.93 17.71
CA GLU A 17 -17.24 -1.79 17.70
C GLU A 17 -15.81 -2.25 17.41
N GLU A 18 -15.31 -3.25 18.12
CA GLU A 18 -13.97 -3.81 17.92
C GLU A 18 -13.82 -4.39 16.51
N ARG A 19 -14.86 -5.04 15.98
CA ARG A 19 -14.89 -5.54 14.60
C ARG A 19 -14.77 -4.43 13.56
N LYS A 20 -15.27 -3.22 13.83
CA LYS A 20 -15.15 -2.07 12.90
C LYS A 20 -13.74 -1.50 12.85
N GLU A 21 -12.94 -1.70 13.89
CA GLU A 21 -11.53 -1.28 13.91
C GLU A 21 -10.64 -2.18 13.03
N LEU A 22 -11.13 -3.36 12.63
CA LEU A 22 -10.43 -4.27 11.74
C LEU A 22 -10.38 -3.72 10.30
N ASN A 23 -9.24 -3.16 9.94
CA ASN A 23 -8.97 -2.74 8.58
C ASN A 23 -8.36 -3.90 7.76
N PHE A 24 -9.20 -4.65 7.04
CA PHE A 24 -8.78 -5.77 6.19
C PHE A 24 -7.78 -5.40 5.08
N TRP A 25 -7.80 -4.16 4.60
CA TRP A 25 -6.84 -3.70 3.61
C TRP A 25 -5.45 -3.51 4.23
N LEU A 26 -5.40 -2.95 5.45
CA LEU A 26 -4.15 -2.78 6.17
C LEU A 26 -3.57 -4.12 6.63
N LEU A 27 -4.44 -5.01 7.11
CA LEU A 27 -4.08 -6.35 7.56
C LEU A 27 -3.47 -7.20 6.45
N ASN A 28 -3.87 -6.98 5.19
CA ASN A 28 -3.26 -7.63 4.02
C ASN A 28 -1.75 -7.33 3.91
N ARG A 29 -1.40 -6.04 3.95
CA ARG A 29 0.00 -5.60 3.91
C ARG A 29 0.75 -6.05 5.15
N TYR A 30 0.09 -6.04 6.29
CA TYR A 30 0.67 -6.52 7.52
C TYR A 30 1.04 -8.01 7.39
N ALA A 31 0.08 -8.87 7.05
CA ALA A 31 0.28 -10.32 6.92
C ALA A 31 1.37 -10.72 5.91
N SER A 32 1.44 -10.01 4.77
CA SER A 32 2.43 -10.28 3.72
C SER A 32 3.84 -9.76 4.05
N SER A 33 3.99 -8.85 5.02
CA SER A 33 5.27 -8.23 5.38
C SER A 33 5.82 -8.77 6.69
N VAL A 34 6.57 -9.87 6.61
CA VAL A 34 7.18 -10.55 7.77
C VAL A 34 8.71 -10.35 7.79
N ALA A 35 9.29 -10.16 8.97
CA ALA A 35 10.73 -10.15 9.17
C ALA A 35 11.28 -11.58 9.38
N GLY A 36 12.60 -11.75 9.20
CA GLY A 36 13.29 -13.02 9.43
C GLY A 36 13.85 -13.65 8.15
N SER A 37 13.86 -15.00 8.12
CA SER A 37 14.45 -15.79 7.04
C SER A 37 13.74 -15.56 5.71
N ARG A 38 14.42 -15.91 4.61
CA ARG A 38 13.87 -15.85 3.26
C ARG A 38 12.58 -16.68 3.15
N ASP A 39 12.62 -17.92 3.62
CA ASP A 39 11.48 -18.84 3.56
C ASP A 39 10.27 -18.30 4.32
N ALA A 40 10.48 -17.66 5.47
CA ALA A 40 9.39 -17.05 6.24
C ALA A 40 8.72 -15.90 5.49
N LYS A 41 9.51 -15.10 4.77
CA LYS A 41 9.03 -14.01 3.92
C LYS A 41 8.28 -14.54 2.71
N GLU A 42 8.85 -15.52 2.01
CA GLU A 42 8.25 -16.14 0.83
C GLU A 42 6.92 -16.82 1.20
N TRP A 43 6.89 -17.57 2.31
CA TRP A 43 5.66 -18.16 2.83
C TRP A 43 4.59 -17.12 3.13
N ALA A 44 4.95 -16.00 3.80
CA ALA A 44 3.99 -14.95 4.12
C ALA A 44 3.35 -14.34 2.86
N VAL A 45 4.14 -14.09 1.81
CA VAL A 45 3.65 -13.56 0.54
C VAL A 45 2.77 -14.59 -0.18
N VAL A 46 3.23 -15.84 -0.30
CA VAL A 46 2.49 -16.90 -1.01
C VAL A 46 1.18 -17.20 -0.30
N SER A 47 1.20 -17.43 1.01
CA SER A 47 -0.02 -17.72 1.79
C SER A 47 -1.02 -16.57 1.77
N THR A 48 -0.56 -15.31 1.87
CA THR A 48 -1.46 -14.14 1.76
C THR A 48 -2.08 -14.05 0.36
N ASN A 49 -1.31 -14.30 -0.69
CA ASN A 49 -1.83 -14.29 -2.06
C ASN A 49 -2.84 -15.41 -2.32
N GLU A 50 -2.51 -16.62 -1.90
CA GLU A 50 -3.29 -17.81 -2.20
C GLU A 50 -4.55 -17.93 -1.33
N TYR A 51 -4.47 -17.62 -0.04
CA TYR A 51 -5.58 -17.80 0.89
C TYR A 51 -6.42 -16.54 1.08
N TYR A 52 -5.80 -15.35 1.08
CA TYR A 52 -6.48 -14.12 1.49
C TYR A 52 -6.85 -13.20 0.31
N ASN A 53 -5.98 -13.10 -0.71
CA ASN A 53 -6.20 -12.19 -1.85
C ASN A 53 -7.19 -12.74 -2.89
N LYS A 54 -7.32 -14.06 -3.00
CA LYS A 54 -8.32 -14.67 -3.88
C LYS A 54 -9.72 -14.26 -3.40
N ASN A 55 -10.45 -13.55 -4.25
CA ASN A 55 -11.80 -13.05 -4.00
C ASN A 55 -11.94 -12.00 -2.88
N TRP A 56 -10.85 -11.31 -2.52
CA TRP A 56 -10.83 -10.31 -1.45
C TRP A 56 -11.97 -9.27 -1.55
N ASN A 57 -12.25 -8.75 -2.75
CA ASN A 57 -13.33 -7.77 -2.97
C ASN A 57 -14.73 -8.29 -2.61
N ILE A 58 -14.98 -9.57 -2.87
CA ILE A 58 -16.29 -10.20 -2.65
C ILE A 58 -16.45 -10.56 -1.17
N LEU A 59 -15.41 -11.15 -0.58
CA LEU A 59 -15.44 -11.67 0.78
C LEU A 59 -15.29 -10.57 1.84
N GLY A 60 -14.41 -9.58 1.61
CA GLY A 60 -14.18 -8.50 2.56
C GLY A 60 -15.39 -7.60 2.80
N THR A 61 -16.30 -7.49 1.82
CA THR A 61 -17.50 -6.65 1.92
C THR A 61 -18.73 -7.40 2.45
N ARG A 62 -18.84 -8.71 2.17
CA ARG A 62 -20.04 -9.50 2.48
C ARG A 62 -19.86 -10.48 3.64
N HIS A 63 -18.62 -10.93 3.88
CA HIS A 63 -18.32 -11.99 4.84
C HIS A 63 -17.05 -11.68 5.65
N PRO A 64 -17.05 -10.63 6.50
CA PRO A 64 -15.88 -10.19 7.26
C PRO A 64 -15.34 -11.28 8.19
N LYS A 65 -16.22 -12.13 8.75
CA LYS A 65 -15.82 -13.30 9.55
C LYS A 65 -14.99 -14.29 8.74
N LEU A 66 -15.43 -14.61 7.53
CA LEU A 66 -14.69 -15.51 6.65
C LEU A 66 -13.36 -14.88 6.22
N GLN A 67 -13.36 -13.57 5.94
CA GLN A 67 -12.13 -12.83 5.63
C GLN A 67 -11.11 -12.91 6.78
N TRP A 68 -11.56 -12.80 8.05
CA TRP A 68 -10.71 -13.01 9.22
C TRP A 68 -10.15 -14.44 9.30
N GLN A 69 -10.99 -15.45 9.07
CA GLN A 69 -10.55 -16.85 9.11
C GLN A 69 -9.51 -17.17 8.02
N LEU A 70 -9.68 -16.62 6.82
CA LEU A 70 -8.70 -16.73 5.73
C LEU A 70 -7.39 -16.01 6.08
N LEU A 71 -7.48 -14.87 6.76
CA LEU A 71 -6.31 -14.15 7.24
C LEU A 71 -5.55 -14.97 8.29
N CYS A 72 -6.26 -15.58 9.25
CA CYS A 72 -5.67 -16.49 10.23
C CYS A 72 -4.94 -17.68 9.57
N ALA A 73 -5.44 -18.17 8.44
CA ALA A 73 -4.79 -19.26 7.69
C ALA A 73 -3.42 -18.90 7.11
N THR A 74 -3.01 -17.61 7.12
CA THR A 74 -1.67 -17.16 6.72
C THR A 74 -0.60 -17.37 7.81
N HIS A 75 -0.96 -18.01 8.93
CA HIS A 75 -0.06 -18.34 10.01
C HIS A 75 1.17 -19.15 9.54
N ASN A 76 2.25 -19.15 10.33
CA ASN A 76 3.38 -20.06 10.10
C ASN A 76 3.10 -21.44 10.67
N ALA A 77 3.95 -22.43 10.37
CA ALA A 77 3.77 -23.81 10.86
C ALA A 77 3.68 -23.91 12.39
N SER A 78 4.33 -23.00 13.12
CA SER A 78 4.34 -22.99 14.59
C SER A 78 3.19 -22.20 15.22
N ARG A 79 2.34 -21.52 14.43
CA ARG A 79 1.26 -20.64 14.91
C ARG A 79 1.72 -19.65 15.99
N LYS A 80 2.90 -19.09 15.80
CA LYS A 80 3.49 -18.12 16.74
C LYS A 80 3.48 -16.73 16.12
N SER A 81 3.36 -15.73 16.99
CA SER A 81 3.45 -14.32 16.59
C SER A 81 4.72 -14.06 15.80
N ARG A 82 4.58 -13.36 14.66
CA ARG A 82 5.69 -12.95 13.81
C ARG A 82 5.94 -11.48 13.99
N GLN A 83 7.18 -11.06 13.73
CA GLN A 83 7.49 -9.64 13.62
C GLN A 83 7.13 -9.19 12.21
N HIS A 84 6.14 -8.30 12.11
CA HIS A 84 5.74 -7.73 10.84
C HIS A 84 6.40 -6.38 10.63
N VAL A 85 6.88 -6.13 9.41
CA VAL A 85 7.55 -4.87 9.07
C VAL A 85 6.53 -3.93 8.46
N TRP A 86 6.40 -2.74 9.05
CA TRP A 86 5.57 -1.70 8.47
C TRP A 86 6.11 -1.28 7.09
N GLN A 87 5.30 -1.48 6.04
CA GLN A 87 5.61 -0.99 4.71
C GLN A 87 4.84 0.30 4.47
N GLY A 88 5.50 1.44 4.70
CA GLY A 88 4.97 2.73 4.33
C GLY A 88 4.78 2.84 2.82
N MET A 89 3.70 3.49 2.40
CA MET A 89 3.47 3.81 0.99
C MET A 89 4.46 4.91 0.59
N LYS A 90 5.63 4.51 0.12
CA LYS A 90 6.58 5.45 -0.49
C LYS A 90 5.94 5.95 -1.78
N GLN A 91 5.83 7.26 -1.94
CA GLN A 91 5.47 7.87 -3.22
C GLN A 91 6.45 7.33 -4.27
N LYS A 92 5.92 6.79 -5.38
CA LYS A 92 6.77 6.38 -6.51
C LYS A 92 7.43 7.64 -7.09
N GLY A 93 8.65 7.46 -7.60
CA GLY A 93 9.63 8.51 -7.90
C GLY A 93 9.14 9.78 -8.61
N GLY A 94 9.89 10.85 -8.37
CA GLY A 94 9.67 12.21 -8.89
C GLY A 94 9.94 13.22 -7.78
N ASP A 95 10.65 14.31 -8.07
CA ASP A 95 10.76 15.41 -7.11
C ASP A 95 9.35 15.97 -6.89
N VAL A 96 8.86 15.94 -5.64
CA VAL A 96 7.48 16.31 -5.28
C VAL A 96 7.12 17.72 -5.78
N LYS A 97 8.11 18.61 -5.84
CA LYS A 97 7.95 19.97 -6.38
C LYS A 97 7.68 19.98 -7.88
N VAL A 98 8.43 19.16 -8.62
CA VAL A 98 8.28 19.00 -10.08
C VAL A 98 6.93 18.40 -10.41
N VAL A 99 6.55 17.32 -9.71
CA VAL A 99 5.25 16.65 -9.91
C VAL A 99 4.09 17.61 -9.65
N LYS A 100 4.17 18.42 -8.58
CA LYS A 100 3.13 19.39 -8.26
C LYS A 100 3.02 20.48 -9.34
N TRP A 101 4.14 21.02 -9.79
CA TRP A 101 4.16 22.04 -10.84
C TRP A 101 3.63 21.50 -12.18
N LEU A 102 4.02 20.30 -12.57
CA LEU A 102 3.51 19.65 -13.79
C LEU A 102 2.00 19.35 -13.70
N LYS A 103 1.47 19.02 -12.53
CA LYS A 103 0.01 18.86 -12.32
C LYS A 103 -0.75 20.18 -12.47
N GLU A 104 -0.18 21.30 -12.04
CA GLU A 104 -0.76 22.63 -12.23
C GLU A 104 -0.77 23.03 -13.71
N MET A 105 0.31 22.71 -14.45
CA MET A 105 0.43 23.02 -15.87
C MET A 105 -0.43 22.12 -16.77
N PHE A 106 -0.55 20.83 -16.41
CA PHE A 106 -1.27 19.81 -17.18
C PHE A 106 -2.37 19.15 -16.35
N PRO A 107 -3.47 19.84 -16.05
CA PRO A 107 -4.51 19.35 -15.13
C PRO A 107 -5.26 18.11 -15.66
N ASN A 108 -5.23 17.86 -16.97
CA ASN A 108 -5.91 16.74 -17.61
C ASN A 108 -5.00 15.51 -17.79
N MET A 109 -3.74 15.56 -17.36
CA MET A 109 -2.76 14.50 -17.57
C MET A 109 -2.85 13.44 -16.46
N LYS A 110 -2.64 12.17 -16.81
CA LYS A 110 -2.68 11.09 -15.81
C LYS A 110 -1.49 11.20 -14.85
N GLU A 111 -1.66 10.79 -13.60
CA GLU A 111 -0.57 10.86 -12.60
C GLU A 111 0.68 10.09 -13.03
N ASP A 112 0.53 8.94 -13.68
CA ASP A 112 1.66 8.15 -14.20
C ASP A 112 2.46 8.91 -15.27
N GLU A 113 1.77 9.67 -16.12
CA GLU A 113 2.40 10.48 -17.19
C GLU A 113 3.12 11.69 -16.60
N VAL A 114 2.55 12.33 -15.57
CA VAL A 114 3.19 13.43 -14.86
C VAL A 114 4.44 12.94 -14.10
N ASN A 115 4.38 11.77 -13.47
CA ASN A 115 5.54 11.18 -12.79
C ASN A 115 6.63 10.78 -13.80
N LEU A 116 6.25 10.30 -14.98
CA LEU A 116 7.18 10.01 -16.06
C LEU A 116 7.89 11.29 -16.54
N LEU A 117 7.12 12.35 -16.81
CA LEU A 117 7.66 13.67 -17.18
C LEU A 117 8.61 14.20 -16.11
N ALA A 118 8.22 14.12 -14.83
CA ALA A 118 9.08 14.54 -13.72
C ALA A 118 10.39 13.73 -13.60
N THR A 119 10.42 12.51 -14.14
CA THR A 119 11.59 11.63 -14.10
C THR A 119 12.52 11.84 -15.29
N ILE A 120 11.95 12.08 -16.49
CA ILE A 120 12.74 12.26 -17.72
C ILE A 120 13.21 13.71 -17.92
N SER A 121 12.49 14.68 -17.35
CA SER A 121 12.82 16.11 -17.50
C SER A 121 13.81 16.56 -16.44
N THR A 122 14.75 17.40 -16.84
CA THR A 122 15.66 18.08 -15.92
C THR A 122 15.05 19.38 -15.39
N LYS A 123 15.49 19.82 -14.20
CA LYS A 123 15.04 21.12 -13.63
C LYS A 123 15.38 22.32 -14.52
N ALA A 124 16.40 22.19 -15.37
CA ALA A 124 16.79 23.24 -16.31
C ALA A 124 15.77 23.36 -17.46
N GLU A 125 15.41 22.22 -18.08
CA GLU A 125 14.40 22.18 -19.15
C GLU A 125 13.04 22.65 -18.67
N LEU A 126 12.65 22.28 -17.44
CA LEU A 126 11.36 22.70 -16.86
C LEU A 126 11.32 24.21 -16.56
N LYS A 127 12.45 24.82 -16.18
CA LYS A 127 12.53 26.29 -16.01
C LYS A 127 12.46 27.01 -17.35
N GLN A 128 13.15 26.49 -18.37
CA GLN A 128 13.09 27.04 -19.73
C GLN A 128 11.68 26.93 -20.32
N TYR A 129 11.02 25.79 -20.14
CA TYR A 129 9.63 25.62 -20.55
C TYR A 129 8.68 26.59 -19.84
N ALA A 130 8.91 26.86 -18.56
CA ALA A 130 8.13 27.85 -17.82
C ALA A 130 8.35 29.28 -18.36
N GLU A 131 9.58 29.63 -18.72
CA GLU A 131 9.92 30.91 -19.36
C GLU A 131 9.22 31.07 -20.73
N ASP A 132 9.22 30.03 -21.56
CA ASP A 132 8.56 30.01 -22.86
C ASP A 132 7.03 30.18 -22.74
N HIS A 133 6.47 29.76 -21.60
CA HIS A 133 5.05 29.95 -21.26
C HIS A 133 4.74 31.26 -20.52
N GLY A 134 5.72 32.16 -20.36
CA GLY A 134 5.54 33.49 -19.78
C GLY A 134 5.54 33.53 -18.25
N LEU A 135 6.06 32.50 -17.59
CA LEU A 135 6.25 32.46 -16.14
C LEU A 135 7.66 32.94 -15.77
N ASP A 136 7.78 33.81 -14.77
CA ASP A 136 9.07 34.34 -14.30
C ASP A 136 9.84 33.26 -13.50
N LYS A 137 11.18 33.21 -13.61
CA LYS A 137 12.06 32.22 -12.94
C LYS A 137 11.84 32.12 -11.43
N LYS A 138 11.29 33.18 -10.82
CA LYS A 138 11.02 33.29 -9.38
C LYS A 138 9.74 32.58 -8.95
N ASP A 139 8.78 32.40 -9.85
CA ASP A 139 7.49 31.77 -9.56
C ASP A 139 7.55 30.24 -9.69
N VAL A 140 8.54 29.74 -10.43
CA VAL A 140 8.77 28.32 -10.68
C VAL A 140 9.61 27.71 -9.54
N LYS A 141 8.92 27.30 -8.46
CA LYS A 141 9.55 26.62 -7.30
C LYS A 141 9.86 25.14 -7.58
N LEU A 142 10.78 24.86 -8.51
CA LEU A 142 11.34 23.53 -8.84
C LEU A 142 12.60 23.18 -8.02
#